data_AF-A0A0R2UCJ6-F1
#
_entry.id   AF-A0A0R2UCJ6-F1
#
_cell.length_a   1.000
_cell.length_b   1.000
_cell.length_c   1.000
_cell.angle_alpha   90.00
_cell.angle_beta   90.00
_cell.angle_gamma   90.00
#
_symmetry.space_group_name_H-M   'P 1'
#
loop_
_entity.id
_entity.type
_entity.pdbx_description
1 polymer ?
#
loop_
_entity_poly.entity_id
_entity_poly.type
_entity_poly.pdbx_seq_one_letter_code
_entity_poly.pdbx_strand_id
1 'polypeptide(L)'
;MINLKTLTIFVAFALSANIFADENIFYAKAKALIEAPASELIVIYNKNKVADICPKGSVGCFTSAEGGKIYMLENISEIHHDVVLFGLYADYVQYNDSRIIDSNFTCDSKVKFLESKGNISLANLYNNQCMKHYQNLKLASR
;
A
#
# COMPACT_ATOMS: atom_id res chain seq x y z
N MET A 1 -9.48 -44.10 -47.06
CA MET A 1 -10.73 -43.63 -46.42
C MET A 1 -10.42 -43.30 -44.97
N ILE A 2 -10.65 -42.05 -44.58
CA ILE A 2 -10.35 -41.47 -43.28
C ILE A 2 -11.26 -42.12 -42.23
N ASN A 3 -10.69 -42.69 -41.16
CA ASN A 3 -11.47 -43.13 -40.01
C ASN A 3 -11.10 -42.31 -38.77
N LEU A 4 -12.12 -41.61 -38.31
CA LEU A 4 -12.15 -40.54 -37.35
C LEU A 4 -12.09 -41.13 -35.93
N LYS A 5 -10.90 -41.28 -35.37
CA LYS A 5 -10.74 -41.42 -33.91
C LYS A 5 -10.27 -40.10 -33.34
N THR A 6 -11.29 -39.34 -32.94
CA THR A 6 -11.30 -38.14 -32.11
C THR A 6 -10.16 -38.16 -31.07
N LEU A 7 -9.14 -37.34 -31.28
CA LEU A 7 -8.22 -36.96 -30.22
C LEU A 7 -8.22 -35.43 -30.13
N THR A 8 -9.31 -34.90 -29.58
CA THR A 8 -9.41 -33.49 -29.20
C THR A 8 -8.54 -33.30 -27.96
N ILE A 9 -7.29 -32.88 -28.17
CA ILE A 9 -6.44 -32.41 -27.07
C ILE A 9 -6.96 -31.02 -26.68
N PHE A 10 -7.90 -30.98 -25.74
CA PHE A 10 -8.21 -29.75 -25.00
C PHE A 10 -7.05 -29.49 -24.04
N VAL A 11 -6.06 -28.71 -24.47
CA VAL A 11 -5.13 -28.07 -23.53
C VAL A 11 -5.91 -26.91 -22.89
N ALA A 12 -6.63 -27.21 -21.82
CA ALA A 12 -7.06 -26.18 -20.88
C ALA A 12 -5.79 -25.71 -20.15
N PHE A 13 -5.11 -24.72 -20.74
CA PHE A 13 -4.13 -23.94 -20.01
C PHE A 13 -4.93 -23.12 -19.00
N ALA A 14 -5.14 -23.71 -17.82
CA ALA A 14 -5.59 -22.96 -16.67
C ALA A 14 -4.52 -21.90 -16.40
N LEU A 15 -4.75 -20.68 -16.88
CA LEU A 15 -4.13 -19.49 -16.34
C LEU A 15 -4.62 -19.40 -14.89
N SER A 16 -3.98 -20.14 -13.99
CA SER A 16 -3.88 -19.72 -12.60
C SER A 16 -2.98 -18.50 -12.61
N ALA A 17 -3.54 -17.35 -12.98
CA ALA A 17 -2.99 -16.09 -12.56
C ALA A 17 -3.02 -16.15 -11.03
N ASN A 18 -1.86 -16.42 -10.44
CA ASN A 18 -1.66 -16.11 -9.04
C ASN A 18 -1.80 -14.59 -8.96
N ILE A 19 -3.01 -14.11 -8.64
CA ILE A 19 -3.26 -12.72 -8.31
C ILE A 19 -2.70 -12.52 -6.90
N PHE A 20 -1.37 -12.60 -6.77
CA PHE A 20 -0.71 -11.90 -5.68
C PHE A 20 -0.79 -10.43 -6.09
N ALA A 21 -1.52 -9.62 -5.33
CA ALA A 21 -1.42 -8.16 -5.45
C ALA A 21 0.07 -7.83 -5.28
N ASP A 22 0.74 -7.53 -6.39
CA ASP A 22 2.18 -7.44 -6.45
C ASP A 22 2.63 -6.21 -5.67
N GLU A 23 3.34 -6.40 -4.55
CA GLU A 23 3.85 -5.33 -3.68
C GLU A 23 4.67 -4.31 -4.51
N ASN A 24 5.30 -4.79 -5.61
CA ASN A 24 5.99 -3.97 -6.60
C ASN A 24 5.09 -2.90 -7.24
N ILE A 25 3.80 -3.17 -7.43
CA ILE A 25 2.88 -2.20 -8.07
C ILE A 25 2.65 -1.01 -7.15
N PHE A 26 2.52 -1.22 -5.83
CA PHE A 26 2.32 -0.14 -4.88
C PHE A 26 3.58 0.72 -4.77
N TYR A 27 4.73 0.07 -4.65
CA TYR A 27 6.02 0.74 -4.63
C TYR A 27 6.26 1.57 -5.91
N ALA A 28 6.07 0.98 -7.09
CA ALA A 28 6.25 1.67 -8.36
C ALA A 28 5.32 2.88 -8.51
N LYS A 29 4.05 2.76 -8.10
CA LYS A 29 3.09 3.87 -8.10
C LYS A 29 3.51 4.98 -7.14
N ALA A 30 3.94 4.64 -5.92
CA ALA A 30 4.39 5.63 -4.94
C ALA A 30 5.64 6.38 -5.45
N LYS A 31 6.60 5.64 -6.02
CA LYS A 31 7.80 6.22 -6.62
C LYS A 31 7.46 7.16 -7.78
N ALA A 32 6.54 6.77 -8.66
CA ALA A 32 6.11 7.62 -9.78
C ALA A 32 5.41 8.90 -9.32
N LEU A 33 4.71 8.87 -8.18
CA LEU A 33 4.04 10.05 -7.61
C LEU A 33 4.99 11.00 -6.88
N ILE A 34 6.10 10.50 -6.34
CA ILE A 34 7.07 11.29 -5.55
C ILE A 34 8.31 11.67 -6.38
N GLU A 35 8.54 10.99 -7.51
CA GLU A 35 9.68 11.21 -8.42
C GLU A 35 11.07 11.00 -7.79
N ALA A 36 11.16 10.24 -6.69
CA ALA A 36 12.42 10.05 -5.95
C ALA A 36 13.10 8.69 -6.21
N PRO A 37 14.44 8.59 -6.15
CA PRO A 37 15.14 7.32 -6.20
C PRO A 37 14.96 6.59 -4.87
N ALA A 38 14.44 5.37 -4.89
CA ALA A 38 14.36 4.47 -3.75
C ALA A 38 14.57 3.02 -4.21
N SER A 39 14.76 2.08 -3.28
CA SER A 39 14.77 0.62 -3.55
C SER A 39 13.51 -0.01 -2.98
N GLU A 40 13.05 -1.14 -3.50
CA GLU A 40 11.87 -1.80 -2.94
C GLU A 40 12.12 -2.27 -1.49
N LEU A 41 11.13 -2.11 -0.62
CA LEU A 41 11.17 -2.58 0.77
C LEU A 41 10.49 -3.92 0.93
N ILE A 42 10.97 -4.67 1.92
CA ILE A 42 10.30 -5.88 2.42
C ILE A 42 9.08 -5.48 3.25
N VAL A 43 7.94 -6.10 2.96
CA VAL A 43 6.71 -6.03 3.77
C VAL A 43 6.62 -7.27 4.64
N ILE A 44 6.41 -7.08 5.94
CA ILE A 44 6.32 -8.16 6.94
C ILE A 44 4.93 -8.12 7.56
N TYR A 45 4.12 -9.12 7.23
CA TYR A 45 2.82 -9.33 7.83
C TYR A 45 2.98 -10.11 9.14
N ASN A 46 2.81 -9.42 10.26
CA ASN A 46 2.93 -10.04 11.58
C ASN A 46 2.31 -9.16 12.67
N LYS A 47 1.22 -9.63 13.27
CA LYS A 47 0.50 -8.86 14.31
C LYS A 47 1.35 -8.50 15.53
N ASN A 48 2.27 -9.37 15.93
CA ASN A 48 3.09 -9.15 17.12
C ASN A 48 4.13 -8.06 16.81
N LYS A 49 4.76 -8.12 15.63
CA LYS A 49 5.68 -7.06 15.18
C LYS A 49 4.99 -5.71 15.06
N VAL A 50 3.75 -5.66 14.55
CA VAL A 50 2.98 -4.42 14.52
C VAL A 50 2.72 -3.89 15.93
N ALA A 51 2.31 -4.74 16.86
CA ALA A 51 2.07 -4.33 18.25
C ALA A 51 3.34 -3.85 18.97
N ASP A 52 4.49 -4.44 18.66
CA ASP A 52 5.78 -4.14 19.29
C ASP A 52 6.46 -2.90 18.70
N ILE A 53 6.34 -2.67 17.38
CA ILE A 53 7.13 -1.68 16.64
C ILE A 53 6.30 -0.46 16.26
N CYS A 54 5.04 -0.64 15.85
CA CYS A 54 4.24 0.43 15.31
C CYS A 54 3.57 1.27 16.41
N PRO A 55 3.21 2.54 16.10
CA PRO A 55 2.41 3.35 17.02
C PRO A 55 1.12 2.61 17.43
N LYS A 56 0.73 2.78 18.70
CA LYS A 56 -0.46 2.12 19.24
C LYS A 56 -1.71 2.45 18.40
N GLY A 57 -2.43 1.41 18.01
CA GLY A 57 -3.65 1.53 17.20
C GLY A 57 -3.41 1.60 15.69
N SER A 58 -2.16 1.58 15.22
CA SER A 58 -1.86 1.50 13.80
C SER A 58 -2.08 0.09 13.25
N VAL A 59 -2.54 0.01 12.00
CA VAL A 59 -2.65 -1.24 11.24
C VAL A 59 -1.36 -1.65 10.53
N GLY A 60 -0.37 -0.75 10.54
CA GLY A 60 0.98 -0.97 10.02
C GLY A 60 1.84 0.29 10.14
N CYS A 61 3.14 0.16 9.90
CA CYS A 61 4.09 1.28 9.90
C CYS A 61 5.31 0.97 9.04
N PHE A 62 5.91 2.04 8.51
CA PHE A 62 7.26 2.02 7.97
C PHE A 62 8.26 2.30 9.10
N THR A 63 9.37 1.57 9.14
CA THR A 63 10.54 1.90 9.95
C THR A 63 11.76 2.06 9.06
N SER A 64 12.60 3.04 9.37
CA SER A 64 13.88 3.26 8.70
C SER A 64 15.02 2.39 9.23
N ALA A 65 14.78 1.62 10.30
CA ALA A 65 15.79 0.73 10.88
C ALA A 65 16.18 -0.39 9.89
N GLU A 66 17.46 -0.79 9.91
CA GLU A 66 18.00 -1.93 9.16
C GLU A 66 17.70 -1.89 7.64
N GLY A 67 17.80 -0.71 7.02
CA GLY A 67 17.61 -0.55 5.57
C GLY A 67 16.16 -0.33 5.14
N GLY A 68 15.22 -0.25 6.09
CA GLY A 68 13.83 0.06 5.81
C GLY A 68 12.95 -1.20 5.78
N LYS A 69 11.87 -1.21 6.55
CA LYS A 69 10.88 -2.30 6.56
C LYS A 69 9.47 -1.74 6.74
N ILE A 70 8.51 -2.41 6.12
CA ILE A 70 7.09 -2.17 6.39
C ILE A 70 6.57 -3.34 7.23
N TYR A 71 5.91 -3.04 8.35
CA TYR A 71 5.18 -4.03 9.15
C TYR A 71 3.69 -3.78 9.03
N MET A 72 2.89 -4.83 8.81
CA MET A 72 1.45 -4.68 8.60
C MET A 72 0.65 -5.84 9.20
N LEU A 73 -0.62 -5.61 9.52
CA LEU A 73 -1.54 -6.66 9.96
C LEU A 73 -1.95 -7.55 8.78
N GLU A 74 -2.12 -8.85 9.05
CA GLU A 74 -2.52 -9.86 8.05
C GLU A 74 -4.00 -9.74 7.65
N ASN A 75 -4.87 -9.38 8.60
CA ASN A 75 -6.33 -9.45 8.44
C ASN A 75 -6.97 -8.08 8.16
N ILE A 76 -6.42 -7.34 7.21
CA ILE A 76 -6.99 -6.07 6.72
C ILE A 76 -7.80 -6.38 5.45
N SER A 77 -9.01 -5.82 5.31
CA SER A 77 -9.76 -5.95 4.06
C SER A 77 -8.95 -5.39 2.88
N GLU A 78 -8.96 -6.07 1.74
CA GLU A 78 -8.12 -5.78 0.55
C GLU A 78 -8.03 -4.28 0.20
N ILE A 79 -9.16 -3.58 0.12
CA ILE A 79 -9.14 -2.15 -0.23
C ILE A 79 -8.44 -1.27 0.81
N HIS A 80 -8.58 -1.60 2.10
CA HIS A 80 -7.90 -0.90 3.18
C HIS A 80 -6.42 -1.30 3.26
N HIS A 81 -6.11 -2.56 2.97
CA HIS A 81 -4.75 -3.06 2.86
C HIS A 81 -3.98 -2.26 1.81
N ASP A 82 -4.53 -2.16 0.61
CA ASP A 82 -3.90 -1.52 -0.54
C ASP A 82 -3.57 -0.04 -0.30
N VAL A 83 -4.53 0.73 0.23
CA VAL A 83 -4.32 2.15 0.51
C VAL A 83 -3.35 2.37 1.68
N VAL A 84 -3.35 1.49 2.69
CA VAL A 84 -2.39 1.56 3.79
C VAL A 84 -1.00 1.27 3.26
N LEU A 85 -0.81 0.16 2.55
CA LEU A 85 0.47 -0.25 1.98
C LEU A 85 1.03 0.81 1.04
N PHE A 86 0.20 1.33 0.15
CA PHE A 86 0.56 2.44 -0.73
C PHE A 86 1.09 3.66 0.06
N GLY A 87 0.39 4.04 1.13
CA GLY A 87 0.82 5.15 1.97
C GLY A 87 2.13 4.90 2.71
N LEU A 88 2.37 3.66 3.18
CA LEU A 88 3.63 3.30 3.84
C LEU A 88 4.81 3.32 2.85
N TYR A 89 4.58 2.96 1.59
CA TYR A 89 5.57 3.19 0.53
C TYR A 89 5.77 4.68 0.24
N ALA A 90 4.71 5.50 0.26
CA ALA A 90 4.85 6.94 0.09
C ALA A 90 5.68 7.57 1.23
N ASP A 91 5.48 7.12 2.48
CA ASP A 91 6.31 7.51 3.62
C ASP A 91 7.78 7.12 3.42
N TYR A 92 8.01 5.87 3.00
CA TYR A 92 9.36 5.38 2.72
C TYR A 92 10.07 6.19 1.63
N VAL A 93 9.40 6.43 0.51
CA VAL A 93 10.02 7.13 -0.63
C VAL A 93 10.35 8.58 -0.24
N GLN A 94 9.46 9.29 0.46
CA GLN A 94 9.76 10.62 1.03
C GLN A 94 10.96 10.57 1.98
N TYR A 95 11.00 9.58 2.88
CA TYR A 95 12.10 9.41 3.81
C TYR A 95 13.42 9.08 3.11
N ASN A 96 13.38 8.31 2.02
CA ASN A 96 14.59 7.98 1.27
C ASN A 96 15.16 9.20 0.53
N ASP A 97 14.28 10.07 0.04
CA ASP A 97 14.64 11.29 -0.68
C ASP A 97 15.19 12.39 0.26
N SER A 98 14.40 12.72 1.30
CA SER A 98 14.63 13.94 2.09
C SER A 98 14.84 13.70 3.57
N ARG A 99 14.71 12.44 4.04
CA ARG A 99 14.66 12.06 5.47
C ARG A 99 13.50 12.69 6.25
N ILE A 100 12.57 13.35 5.56
CA ILE A 100 11.39 13.99 6.13
C ILE A 100 10.16 13.27 5.58
N ILE A 101 9.18 13.01 6.45
CA ILE A 101 7.88 12.47 6.06
C ILE A 101 6.85 13.58 6.27
N ASP A 102 6.24 14.04 5.18
CA ASP A 102 5.10 14.95 5.27
C ASP A 102 3.80 14.14 5.31
N SER A 103 3.19 14.09 6.50
CA SER A 103 1.90 13.42 6.69
C SER A 103 0.77 14.00 5.84
N ASN A 104 0.86 15.27 5.40
CA ASN A 104 -0.07 15.88 4.42
C ASN A 104 0.07 15.20 3.07
N PHE A 105 1.30 15.16 2.58
CA PHE A 105 1.62 14.51 1.32
C PHE A 105 1.20 13.04 1.32
N THR A 106 1.49 12.29 2.39
CA THR A 106 1.08 10.89 2.51
C THR A 106 -0.43 10.74 2.47
N CYS A 107 -1.17 11.62 3.15
CA CYS A 107 -2.62 11.57 3.08
C CYS A 107 -3.15 11.85 1.67
N ASP A 108 -2.72 12.94 1.05
CA ASP A 108 -3.14 13.32 -0.30
C ASP A 108 -2.83 12.20 -1.29
N SER A 109 -1.68 11.53 -1.12
CA SER A 109 -1.28 10.39 -1.94
C SER A 109 -2.24 9.20 -1.77
N LYS A 110 -2.67 8.88 -0.54
CA LYS A 110 -3.68 7.84 -0.28
C LYS A 110 -5.03 8.16 -0.93
N VAL A 111 -5.47 9.42 -0.85
CA VAL A 111 -6.71 9.90 -1.46
C VAL A 111 -6.63 9.74 -2.99
N LYS A 112 -5.56 10.26 -3.62
CA LYS A 112 -5.34 10.13 -5.07
C LYS A 112 -5.25 8.68 -5.52
N PHE A 113 -4.62 7.81 -4.73
CA PHE A 113 -4.58 6.38 -5.01
C PHE A 113 -5.98 5.77 -5.07
N LEU A 114 -6.83 6.05 -4.09
CA LEU A 114 -8.22 5.57 -4.06
C LEU A 114 -9.07 6.16 -5.20
N GLU A 115 -8.89 7.43 -5.52
CA GLU A 115 -9.54 8.07 -6.67
C GLU A 115 -9.13 7.42 -7.99
N SER A 116 -7.84 7.10 -8.16
CA SER A 116 -7.33 6.39 -9.35
C SER A 116 -7.89 4.98 -9.51
N LYS A 117 -8.38 4.38 -8.43
CA LYS A 117 -9.07 3.08 -8.41
C LYS A 117 -10.59 3.22 -8.56
N GLY A 118 -11.11 4.43 -8.73
CA GLY A 118 -12.55 4.71 -8.82
C GLY A 118 -13.30 4.65 -7.49
N ASN A 119 -12.60 4.54 -6.35
CA ASN A 119 -13.24 4.41 -5.03
C ASN A 119 -13.42 5.77 -4.35
N ILE A 120 -14.29 6.60 -4.94
CA ILE A 120 -14.52 7.99 -4.50
C ILE A 120 -15.09 8.06 -3.08
N SER A 121 -15.96 7.12 -2.69
CA SER A 121 -16.55 7.10 -1.34
C SER A 121 -15.46 6.90 -0.27
N LEU A 122 -14.57 5.93 -0.47
CA LEU A 122 -13.47 5.69 0.45
C LEU A 122 -12.43 6.82 0.43
N ALA A 123 -12.14 7.38 -0.76
CA ALA A 123 -11.25 8.53 -0.89
C ALA A 123 -11.73 9.72 -0.03
N ASN A 124 -13.03 10.01 -0.06
CA ASN A 124 -13.64 11.04 0.77
C ASN A 124 -13.56 10.73 2.27
N LEU A 125 -13.72 9.46 2.67
CA LEU A 125 -13.56 9.06 4.07
C LEU A 125 -12.12 9.31 4.56
N TYR A 126 -11.11 8.93 3.78
CA TYR A 126 -9.70 9.18 4.10
C TYR A 126 -9.39 10.68 4.14
N ASN A 127 -9.84 11.45 3.15
CA ASN A 127 -9.65 12.90 3.13
C ASN A 127 -10.22 13.57 4.38
N ASN A 128 -11.45 13.21 4.76
CA ASN A 128 -12.09 13.72 5.98
C ASN A 128 -11.33 13.33 7.25
N GLN A 129 -10.78 12.11 7.31
CA GLN A 129 -9.98 11.66 8.45
C GLN A 129 -8.69 12.48 8.58
N CYS A 130 -7.99 12.73 7.48
CA CYS A 130 -6.78 13.53 7.50
C CYS A 130 -7.04 14.99 7.89
N MET A 131 -8.10 15.59 7.33
CA MET A 131 -8.50 16.96 7.69
C MET A 131 -8.79 17.10 9.20
N LYS A 132 -9.47 16.12 9.80
CA LYS A 132 -9.69 16.10 11.26
C LYS A 132 -8.37 15.99 12.03
N HIS A 133 -7.44 15.16 11.56
CA HIS A 133 -6.12 15.03 12.18
C HIS A 133 -5.34 16.36 12.14
N TYR A 134 -5.35 17.08 11.00
CA TYR A 134 -4.71 18.40 10.89
C TYR A 134 -5.32 19.46 11.81
N GLN A 135 -6.64 19.46 11.93
CA GLN A 135 -7.33 20.38 12.84
C GLN A 135 -6.94 20.13 14.29
N ASN A 136 -6.85 18.86 14.70
CA ASN A 136 -6.46 18.50 16.06
C ASN A 136 -4.99 18.84 16.36
N LEU A 137 -4.07 18.63 15.42
CA LEU A 137 -2.67 19.02 15.57
C LEU A 137 -2.50 20.54 15.71
N LYS A 138 -3.24 21.33 14.90
CA LYS A 138 -3.24 22.80 15.00
C LYS A 138 -3.80 23.32 16.33
N LEU A 139 -4.72 22.60 16.95
CA LEU A 139 -5.29 22.95 18.25
C LEU A 139 -4.38 22.55 19.42
N ALA A 140 -3.61 21.46 19.29
CA ALA A 140 -2.68 21.00 20.32
C ALA A 140 -1.35 21.79 20.35
N SER A 141 -1.04 22.56 19.31
CA SER A 141 0.16 23.41 19.20
C SER A 141 -0.07 24.87 19.60
N ARG A 142 -1.18 25.18 20.27
CA ARG A 142 -1.52 26.51 20.81
C ARG A 142 -1.56 26.44 22.33
#